data_AF-A0A847Z0N4-F1
#
_entry.id   AF-A0A847Z0N4-F1
#
_cell.length_a   1.000
_cell.length_b   1.000
_cell.length_c   1.000
_cell.angle_alpha   90.00
_cell.angle_beta   90.00
_cell.angle_gamma   90.00
#
_symmetry.space_group_name_H-M   'P 1'
#
loop_
_entity.id
_entity.type
_entity.pdbx_description
1 polymer ?
#
loop_
_entity_poly.entity_id
_entity_poly.type
_entity_poly.pdbx_seq_one_letter_code
_entity_poly.pdbx_strand_id
1 'polypeptide(L)'
;MIPNFFNKRPMPEKLPEEMESVIEELRGVIGKEECLRRAYETMIQRYRGYRFRTYWRFGEAFETDVEKLWQKTGFLHCHNMNYLFRILLVKSGWFGDDDIKLKYSLVWYISPHQYLQIKLDDNSFINVDIWNHNYGKKFGDYARGFH
;
A
#
# COMPACT_ATOMS: atom_id res chain seq x y z
N MET A 1 -3.42 14.20 18.57
CA MET A 1 -2.37 13.90 17.58
C MET A 1 -2.94 14.22 16.21
N ILE A 2 -2.39 15.18 15.46
CA ILE A 2 -2.88 15.45 14.09
C ILE A 2 -2.36 14.31 13.21
N PRO A 3 -3.25 13.53 12.59
CA PRO A 3 -2.84 12.40 11.77
C PRO A 3 -2.11 12.92 10.53
N ASN A 4 -0.82 12.65 10.48
CA ASN A 4 0.04 13.06 9.38
C ASN A 4 -0.01 12.02 8.27
N PHE A 5 -1.00 12.15 7.38
CA PHE A 5 -1.16 11.31 6.21
C PHE A 5 -0.12 11.60 5.11
N PHE A 6 0.66 12.68 5.27
CA PHE A 6 1.64 13.13 4.28
C PHE A 6 3.03 12.49 4.45
N ASN A 7 3.32 12.01 5.66
CA ASN A 7 4.58 11.39 6.02
C ASN A 7 4.46 9.86 6.15
N LYS A 8 5.58 9.17 5.93
CA LYS A 8 5.67 7.74 6.19
C LYS A 8 5.54 7.50 7.70
N ARG A 9 4.65 6.59 8.07
CA ARG A 9 4.59 6.04 9.43
C ARG A 9 5.88 5.27 9.74
N PRO A 10 6.31 5.18 11.01
CA PRO A 10 7.44 4.34 11.38
C PRO A 10 7.17 2.88 11.01
N MET A 11 8.22 2.10 10.74
CA MET A 11 8.09 0.65 10.59
C MET A 11 7.70 0.04 11.94
N PRO A 12 6.74 -0.88 11.99
CA PRO A 12 6.38 -1.55 13.23
C PRO A 12 7.50 -2.51 13.67
N GLU A 13 7.65 -2.66 14.99
CA GLU A 13 8.55 -3.63 15.60
C GLU A 13 7.95 -5.04 15.61
N LYS A 14 6.63 -5.13 15.87
CA LYS A 14 5.87 -6.39 15.91
C LYS A 14 4.94 -6.49 14.71
N LEU A 15 4.83 -7.69 14.17
CA LEU A 15 3.97 -8.01 13.03
C LEU A 15 3.00 -9.14 13.38
N PRO A 16 1.83 -9.18 12.74
CA PRO A 16 0.92 -10.32 12.81
C PRO A 16 1.57 -11.58 12.22
N GLU A 17 1.35 -12.75 12.81
CA GLU A 17 1.96 -14.02 12.34
C GLU A 17 1.65 -14.33 10.86
N GLU A 18 0.42 -14.02 10.42
CA GLU A 18 0.03 -14.19 9.01
C GLU A 18 0.82 -13.24 8.10
N MET A 19 1.07 -12.01 8.55
CA MET A 19 1.86 -11.04 7.80
C MET A 19 3.34 -11.44 7.73
N GLU A 20 3.88 -11.98 8.82
CA GLU A 20 5.24 -12.54 8.85
C GLU A 20 5.39 -13.69 7.86
N SER A 21 4.40 -14.59 7.80
CA SER A 21 4.40 -15.69 6.82
C SER A 21 4.47 -15.18 5.38
N VAL A 22 3.67 -14.16 5.03
CA VAL A 22 3.75 -13.51 3.71
C VAL A 22 5.12 -12.88 3.48
N ILE A 23 5.72 -12.25 4.49
CA ILE A 23 7.06 -11.65 4.37
C ILE A 23 8.13 -12.69 4.12
N GLU A 24 8.08 -13.85 4.77
CA GLU A 24 9.01 -14.96 4.54
C GLU A 24 8.88 -15.51 3.10
N GLU A 25 7.66 -15.66 2.59
CA GLU A 25 7.42 -16.02 1.19
C GLU A 25 8.04 -14.99 0.23
N LEU A 26 7.82 -13.69 0.50
CA LEU A 26 8.39 -12.61 -0.30
C LEU A 26 9.91 -12.54 -0.21
N ARG A 27 10.52 -12.93 0.92
CA ARG A 27 11.97 -12.97 1.06
C ARG A 27 12.60 -14.02 0.14
N GLY A 28 11.91 -15.14 -0.08
CA GLY A 28 12.39 -16.25 -0.91
C GLY A 28 12.29 -16.05 -2.43
N VAL A 29 11.63 -14.97 -2.90
CA VAL A 29 11.52 -14.67 -4.35
C VAL A 29 12.86 -14.16 -4.90
N ILE A 30 12.99 -14.06 -6.22
CA ILE A 30 14.22 -13.58 -6.87
C ILE A 30 13.94 -12.23 -7.55
N GLY A 31 14.54 -11.17 -7.00
CA GLY A 31 14.54 -9.82 -7.58
C GLY A 31 13.45 -8.88 -7.06
N LYS A 32 13.70 -7.57 -7.13
CA LYS A 32 12.77 -6.55 -6.64
C LYS A 32 11.44 -6.58 -7.37
N GLU A 33 11.45 -6.76 -8.69
CA GLU A 33 10.23 -6.74 -9.51
C GLU A 33 9.26 -7.87 -9.13
N GLU A 34 9.77 -9.10 -8.98
CA GLU A 34 8.94 -10.24 -8.59
C GLU A 34 8.43 -10.09 -7.15
N CYS A 35 9.27 -9.65 -6.21
CA CYS A 35 8.83 -9.32 -4.85
C CYS A 35 7.70 -8.28 -4.87
N LEU A 36 7.86 -7.23 -5.68
CA LEU A 36 6.88 -6.15 -5.77
C LEU A 36 5.54 -6.65 -6.34
N ARG A 37 5.60 -7.46 -7.40
CA ARG A 37 4.42 -8.04 -8.05
C ARG A 37 3.67 -8.98 -7.10
N ARG A 38 4.38 -9.87 -6.40
CA ARG A 38 3.80 -10.80 -5.43
C ARG A 38 3.15 -10.07 -4.26
N ALA A 39 3.86 -9.10 -3.68
CA ALA A 39 3.30 -8.29 -2.60
C ALA A 39 2.05 -7.52 -3.09
N TYR A 40 2.06 -7.01 -4.32
CA TYR A 40 0.91 -6.34 -4.91
C TYR A 40 -0.28 -7.29 -5.05
N GLU A 41 -0.06 -8.49 -5.58
CA GLU A 41 -1.07 -9.55 -5.71
C GLU A 41 -1.71 -9.92 -4.36
N THR A 42 -0.90 -10.13 -3.32
CA THR A 42 -1.40 -10.40 -1.97
C THR A 42 -2.30 -9.26 -1.48
N MET A 43 -1.88 -8.01 -1.70
CA MET A 43 -2.64 -6.84 -1.24
C MET A 43 -3.97 -6.67 -1.97
N ILE A 44 -4.01 -6.84 -3.30
CA ILE A 44 -5.26 -6.67 -4.08
C ILE A 44 -6.25 -7.82 -3.87
N GLN A 45 -5.78 -9.01 -3.48
CA GLN A 45 -6.65 -10.12 -3.13
C GLN A 45 -7.35 -9.88 -1.79
N ARG A 46 -6.64 -9.28 -0.83
CA ARG A 46 -7.15 -9.06 0.54
C ARG A 46 -7.95 -7.77 0.69
N TYR A 47 -7.53 -6.71 0.02
CA TYR A 47 -8.07 -5.37 0.22
C TYR A 47 -8.63 -4.75 -1.07
N ARG A 48 -9.62 -3.88 -0.91
CA ARG A 48 -10.29 -3.16 -1.99
C ARG A 48 -10.54 -1.71 -1.61
N GLY A 49 -10.26 -0.82 -2.56
CA GLY A 49 -10.70 0.56 -2.50
C GLY A 49 -12.20 0.68 -2.79
N TYR A 50 -12.89 1.53 -2.01
CA TYR A 50 -14.30 1.85 -2.24
C TYR A 50 -14.55 3.35 -2.07
N ARG A 51 -14.88 4.04 -3.17
CA ARG A 51 -15.21 5.48 -3.21
C ARG A 51 -16.16 5.94 -2.09
N PHE A 52 -17.35 5.36 -1.96
CA PHE A 52 -18.36 5.81 -0.99
C PHE A 52 -18.00 5.45 0.47
N ARG A 53 -17.33 4.30 0.68
CA ARG A 53 -16.96 3.87 2.03
C ARG A 53 -15.83 4.72 2.61
N THR A 54 -14.99 5.33 1.76
CA THR A 54 -13.96 6.30 2.18
C THR A 54 -14.56 7.46 2.97
N TYR A 55 -15.71 7.99 2.53
CA TYR A 55 -16.36 9.12 3.21
C TYR A 55 -17.16 8.68 4.44
N TRP A 56 -17.85 7.53 4.37
CA TRP A 56 -18.66 7.04 5.49
C TRP A 56 -17.84 6.47 6.66
N ARG A 57 -16.71 5.82 6.36
CA ARG A 57 -15.84 5.17 7.37
C ARG A 57 -14.60 6.02 7.67
N PHE A 58 -14.77 7.34 7.75
CA PHE A 58 -13.68 8.28 7.97
C PHE A 58 -12.90 8.00 9.27
N GLY A 59 -13.58 7.60 10.35
CA GLY A 59 -12.94 7.25 11.62
C GLY A 59 -11.89 6.13 11.50
N GLU A 60 -12.08 5.21 10.54
CA GLU A 60 -11.13 4.12 10.32
C GLU A 60 -9.86 4.52 9.59
N ALA A 61 -9.82 5.73 9.02
CA ALA A 61 -8.59 6.30 8.46
C ALA A 61 -7.52 6.48 9.54
N PHE A 62 -7.93 6.67 10.80
CA PHE A 62 -7.04 6.90 11.93
C PHE A 62 -6.55 5.63 12.61
N GLU A 63 -6.99 4.45 12.16
CA GLU A 63 -6.44 3.20 12.67
C GLU A 63 -4.95 3.07 12.29
N THR A 64 -4.12 2.79 13.28
CA THR A 64 -2.66 2.70 13.17
C THR A 64 -2.12 1.35 13.61
N ASP A 65 -2.93 0.55 14.31
CA ASP A 65 -2.57 -0.77 14.76
C ASP A 65 -2.45 -1.73 13.57
N VAL A 66 -1.24 -2.26 13.36
CA VAL A 66 -0.93 -3.12 12.21
C VAL A 66 -1.70 -4.44 12.28
N GLU A 67 -1.92 -5.00 13.47
CA GLU A 67 -2.71 -6.21 13.66
C GLU A 67 -4.15 -5.98 13.21
N LYS A 68 -4.78 -4.91 13.70
CA LYS A 68 -6.16 -4.59 13.30
C LYS A 68 -6.27 -4.26 11.83
N LEU A 69 -5.29 -3.56 11.26
CA LEU A 69 -5.28 -3.25 9.83
C LEU A 69 -5.13 -4.52 8.99
N TRP A 70 -4.24 -5.44 9.39
CA TRP A 70 -3.97 -6.66 8.67
C TRP A 70 -5.12 -7.66 8.74
N GLN A 71 -5.75 -7.81 9.91
CA GLN A 71 -6.89 -8.71 10.10
C GLN A 71 -8.15 -8.28 9.33
N LYS A 72 -8.24 -7.02 8.90
CA LYS A 72 -9.35 -6.58 8.04
C LYS A 72 -9.29 -7.26 6.68
N THR A 73 -10.46 -7.53 6.13
CA THR A 73 -10.63 -7.94 4.73
C THR A 73 -11.59 -7.00 4.02
N GLY A 74 -11.40 -6.80 2.72
CA GLY A 74 -12.23 -5.89 1.93
C GLY A 74 -11.79 -4.43 2.07
N PHE A 75 -12.65 -3.56 2.61
CA PHE A 75 -12.38 -2.11 2.54
C PHE A 75 -11.22 -1.67 3.43
N LEU A 76 -10.27 -0.94 2.83
CA LEU A 76 -9.22 -0.22 3.54
C LEU A 76 -8.95 1.13 2.84
N HIS A 77 -8.56 2.13 3.62
CA HIS A 77 -8.20 3.44 3.08
C HIS A 77 -6.85 3.38 2.35
N CYS A 78 -6.67 4.20 1.32
CA CYS A 78 -5.48 4.17 0.45
C CYS A 78 -4.17 4.28 1.23
N HIS A 79 -4.08 5.19 2.22
CA HIS A 79 -2.87 5.33 3.04
C HIS A 79 -2.60 4.14 3.95
N ASN A 80 -3.64 3.46 4.45
CA ASN A 80 -3.48 2.24 5.25
C ASN A 80 -3.04 1.07 4.36
N MET A 81 -3.58 0.95 3.14
CA MET A 81 -3.13 -0.03 2.15
C MET A 81 -1.65 0.20 1.79
N ASN A 82 -1.28 1.45 1.50
CA ASN A 82 0.11 1.82 1.20
C ASN A 82 1.04 1.57 2.39
N TYR A 83 0.56 1.76 3.62
CA TYR A 83 1.34 1.48 4.82
C TYR A 83 1.64 -0.02 4.96
N LEU A 84 0.61 -0.87 4.88
CA LEU A 84 0.78 -2.33 4.94
C LEU A 84 1.68 -2.83 3.80
N PHE A 85 1.46 -2.32 2.59
CA PHE A 85 2.29 -2.69 1.44
C PHE A 85 3.75 -2.29 1.61
N ARG A 86 4.02 -1.08 2.12
CA ARG A 86 5.39 -0.64 2.45
C ARG A 86 6.04 -1.56 3.48
N ILE A 87 5.30 -2.00 4.50
CA ILE A 87 5.83 -2.95 5.49
C ILE A 87 6.24 -4.25 4.82
N LEU A 88 5.38 -4.85 3.97
CA LEU A 88 5.70 -6.09 3.26
C LEU A 88 7.00 -5.97 2.45
N LEU A 89 7.14 -4.88 1.68
CA LEU A 89 8.31 -4.65 0.83
C LEU A 89 9.60 -4.40 1.62
N VAL A 90 9.53 -3.61 2.69
CA VAL A 90 10.72 -3.29 3.50
C VAL A 90 11.15 -4.50 4.33
N LYS A 91 10.19 -5.20 4.95
CA LYS A 91 10.47 -6.35 5.82
C LYS A 91 10.83 -7.61 5.04
N SER A 92 10.53 -7.71 3.75
CA SER A 92 11.04 -8.79 2.89
C SER A 92 12.55 -8.69 2.68
N GLY A 93 13.15 -7.52 2.91
CA GLY A 93 14.58 -7.26 2.71
C GLY A 93 14.95 -6.85 1.28
N TRP A 94 14.00 -6.85 0.35
CA TRP A 94 14.23 -6.46 -1.05
C TRP A 94 14.27 -4.93 -1.25
N PHE A 95 13.62 -4.17 -0.37
CA PHE A 95 13.51 -2.71 -0.51
C PHE A 95 13.97 -1.99 0.74
N GLY A 96 14.72 -0.90 0.57
CA GLY A 96 14.89 0.09 1.63
C GLY A 96 13.66 0.99 1.74
N ASP A 97 13.43 1.61 2.91
CA ASP A 97 12.35 2.60 3.02
C ASP A 97 12.56 3.75 2.02
N ASP A 98 13.81 4.14 1.73
CA ASP A 98 14.17 5.17 0.76
C ASP A 98 13.89 4.79 -0.71
N ASP A 99 13.74 3.51 -1.02
CA ASP A 99 13.31 3.05 -2.35
C ASP A 99 11.84 3.38 -2.63
N ILE A 100 11.07 3.70 -1.58
CA ILE A 100 9.61 3.84 -1.63
C ILE A 100 9.24 5.29 -1.34
N LYS A 101 8.58 5.96 -2.30
CA LYS A 101 8.13 7.35 -2.17
C LYS A 101 6.62 7.42 -2.07
N LEU A 102 6.11 8.16 -1.08
CA LEU A 102 4.70 8.54 -1.04
C LEU A 102 4.44 9.56 -2.14
N LYS A 103 3.41 9.34 -2.93
CA LYS A 103 2.93 10.28 -3.95
C LYS A 103 1.45 10.53 -3.75
N TYR A 104 1.01 11.67 -4.26
CA TYR A 104 -0.36 12.13 -4.12
C TYR A 104 -0.92 12.52 -5.47
N SER A 105 -2.21 12.24 -5.64
CA SER A 105 -3.00 12.70 -6.77
C SER A 105 -4.36 13.18 -6.27
N LEU A 106 -5.12 13.77 -7.19
CA LEU A 106 -6.53 14.07 -6.97
C LEU A 106 -7.36 13.11 -7.79
N VAL A 107 -8.27 12.42 -7.11
CA VAL A 107 -9.32 11.61 -7.74
C VAL A 107 -10.61 12.41 -7.59
N TRP A 108 -11.38 12.52 -8.67
CA TRP A 108 -12.60 13.35 -8.74
C TRP A 108 -12.36 14.85 -8.49
N TYR A 109 -11.16 15.36 -8.77
CA TYR A 109 -10.72 16.75 -8.54
C TYR A 109 -10.72 17.24 -7.08
N ILE A 110 -11.34 16.52 -6.15
CA ILE A 110 -11.51 16.98 -4.76
C ILE A 110 -11.02 15.98 -3.71
N SER A 111 -10.85 14.70 -4.05
CA SER A 111 -10.45 13.68 -3.08
C SER A 111 -8.94 13.43 -3.15
N PRO A 112 -8.18 13.77 -2.10
CA PRO A 112 -6.77 13.43 -2.02
C PRO A 112 -6.60 11.91 -2.04
N HIS A 113 -5.75 11.44 -2.93
CA HIS A 113 -5.40 10.03 -3.04
C HIS A 113 -3.91 9.84 -2.88
N GLN A 114 -3.52 8.81 -2.16
CA GLN A 114 -2.12 8.46 -1.95
C GLN A 114 -1.80 7.18 -2.71
N TYR A 115 -0.68 7.18 -3.41
CA TYR A 115 -0.10 5.99 -4.06
C TYR A 115 1.41 5.95 -3.79
N LEU A 116 2.06 4.85 -4.17
CA LEU A 116 3.51 4.69 -4.00
C LEU A 116 4.24 4.80 -5.33
N GLN A 117 5.45 5.34 -5.30
CA GLN A 117 6.42 5.24 -6.38
C GLN A 117 7.64 4.48 -5.86
N ILE A 118 7.97 3.36 -6.50
CA ILE A 118 8.92 2.37 -5.99
C ILE A 118 10.09 2.24 -6.96
N LYS A 119 11.32 2.28 -6.42
CA LYS A 119 12.56 2.14 -7.18
C LYS A 119 12.90 0.67 -7.43
N LEU A 120 13.23 0.34 -8.67
CA LEU A 120 13.67 -1.01 -9.07
C LEU A 120 15.21 -1.09 -9.17
N ASP A 121 15.71 -2.29 -9.47
CA ASP A 121 17.15 -2.60 -9.52
C ASP A 121 17.90 -1.80 -10.60
N ASP A 122 17.23 -1.47 -11.70
CA ASP A 122 17.75 -0.66 -12.81
C ASP A 122 17.69 0.87 -12.53
N ASN A 123 17.33 1.27 -11.31
CA ASN A 123 17.04 2.65 -10.89
C ASN A 123 15.80 3.28 -11.54
N SER A 124 15.01 2.53 -12.31
CA SER A 124 13.70 3.00 -12.76
C SER A 124 12.72 3.10 -11.60
N PHE A 125 11.64 3.84 -11.82
CA PHE A 125 10.56 3.98 -10.85
C PHE A 125 9.23 3.50 -11.42
N ILE A 126 8.50 2.71 -10.65
CA ILE A 126 7.16 2.25 -10.98
C ILE A 126 6.14 2.82 -10.01
N ASN A 127 4.99 3.25 -10.52
CA ASN A 127 3.87 3.69 -9.69
C ASN A 127 3.03 2.49 -9.29
N VAL A 128 2.65 2.41 -8.02
CA VAL A 128 1.82 1.33 -7.49
C VAL A 128 0.66 1.89 -6.71
N ASP A 129 -0.54 1.52 -7.14
CA ASP A 129 -1.80 1.97 -6.58
C ASP A 129 -2.75 0.78 -6.37
N ILE A 130 -2.67 0.18 -5.19
CA ILE A 130 -3.46 -1.00 -4.81
C ILE A 130 -4.95 -0.64 -4.74
N TRP A 131 -5.28 0.57 -4.25
CA TRP A 131 -6.66 1.02 -4.10
C TRP A 131 -7.37 1.08 -5.45
N ASN A 132 -6.66 1.54 -6.49
CA ASN A 132 -7.22 1.76 -7.80
C ASN A 132 -7.37 0.49 -8.65
N HIS A 133 -6.78 -0.63 -8.22
CA HIS A 133 -6.91 -1.91 -8.93
C HIS A 133 -8.38 -2.31 -9.18
N ASN A 134 -9.24 -2.08 -8.18
CA ASN A 134 -10.67 -2.39 -8.24
C ASN A 134 -11.44 -1.56 -9.30
N TYR A 135 -10.82 -0.51 -9.86
CA TYR A 135 -11.36 0.32 -10.94
C TYR A 135 -10.76 -0.04 -12.31
N GLY A 136 -10.21 -1.26 -12.45
CA GLY A 136 -9.73 -1.81 -13.72
C GLY A 136 -8.30 -1.42 -14.08
N LYS A 137 -7.56 -0.85 -13.13
CA LYS A 137 -6.21 -0.33 -13.35
C LYS A 137 -5.16 -1.41 -13.10
N LYS A 138 -4.15 -1.41 -13.97
CA LYS A 138 -3.08 -2.42 -13.98
C LYS A 138 -1.94 -2.00 -13.07
N PHE A 139 -1.14 -2.98 -12.66
CA PHE A 139 0.15 -2.74 -12.02
C PHE A 139 1.01 -1.77 -12.86
N GLY A 140 1.65 -0.81 -12.20
CA GLY A 140 2.39 0.27 -12.87
C GLY A 140 1.58 1.54 -13.17
N ASP A 141 0.24 1.50 -13.03
CA ASP A 141 -0.65 2.66 -13.20
C ASP A 141 -1.08 3.24 -11.83
N TYR A 142 -1.69 4.43 -11.84
CA TYR A 142 -2.22 5.08 -10.63
C TYR A 142 -3.46 5.95 -10.94
N ALA A 143 -4.25 6.25 -9.91
CA ALA A 143 -5.46 7.05 -10.08
C ALA A 143 -5.14 8.52 -10.32
N ARG A 144 -5.70 9.09 -11.39
CA ARG A 144 -5.73 10.52 -11.71
C ARG A 144 -7.01 10.88 -12.44
N GLY A 145 -7.64 12.02 -12.12
CA GLY A 145 -8.85 12.49 -12.84
C GLY A 145 -10.14 11.74 -12.48
N PHE A 146 -10.93 11.36 -13.50
CA PHE A 146 -12.21 10.63 -13.37
C PHE A 146 -11.98 9.11 -13.25
N HIS A 147 -11.73 8.60 -12.04
CA HIS A 147 -11.49 7.16 -11.78
C HIS A 147 -12.13 6.63 -10.51
#